data_AF-A0A6S6UJ60-F1
#
_entry.id   AF-A0A6S6UJ60-F1
#
_cell.length_a   1.000
_cell.length_b   1.000
_cell.length_c   1.000
_cell.angle_alpha   90.00
_cell.angle_beta   90.00
_cell.angle_gamma   90.00
#
_symmetry.space_group_name_H-M   'P 1'
#
loop_
_entity.id
_entity.type
_entity.pdbx_description
1 polymer ?
#
loop_
_entity_poly.entity_id
_entity_poly.type
_entity_poly.pdbx_seq_one_letter_code
_entity_poly.pdbx_strand_id
1 'polypeptide(L)'
;MITSRLAGENRVPGVLQGRKKETVKVFLQSIPKRLKQTIVSVCSDLYAGFLNAVREVLGQRMRIVVDRFHVARLYRKGLETLRKQEMRRLKKAWNPPTIRHCAA
;
A
#
# COMPACT_ATOMS: atom_id res chain seq x y z
N MET A 1 1.19 -8.97 -10.56
CA MET A 1 0.35 -8.63 -11.72
C MET A 1 0.47 -7.14 -11.97
N ILE A 2 0.61 -6.72 -13.23
CA ILE A 2 0.56 -5.31 -13.62
C ILE A 2 -0.71 -5.11 -14.43
N THR A 3 -1.44 -4.05 -14.11
CA THR A 3 -2.67 -3.66 -14.79
C THR A 3 -2.50 -2.29 -15.42
N SER A 4 -3.17 -2.06 -16.54
CA SER A 4 -3.30 -0.74 -17.16
C SER A 4 -4.77 -0.42 -17.36
N ARG A 5 -5.10 0.88 -17.36
CA ARG A 5 -6.43 1.36 -17.70
C ARG A 5 -6.34 2.24 -18.94
N LEU A 6 -7.07 1.87 -20.00
CA LEU A 6 -7.12 2.60 -21.26
C LEU A 6 -8.56 2.66 -21.74
N ALA A 7 -9.04 3.85 -22.12
CA ALA A 7 -10.43 4.07 -22.57
C ALA A 7 -11.49 3.51 -21.60
N GLY A 8 -11.24 3.62 -20.29
CA GLY A 8 -12.16 3.13 -19.25
C GLY A 8 -12.01 1.64 -18.90
N GLU A 9 -11.35 0.84 -19.73
CA GLU A 9 -11.17 -0.60 -19.56
C GLU A 9 -9.89 -0.96 -18.83
N ASN A 10 -9.96 -1.99 -17.99
CA ASN A 10 -8.78 -2.57 -17.34
C ASN A 10 -8.20 -3.69 -18.20
N ARG A 11 -6.88 -3.69 -18.36
CA ARG A 11 -6.12 -4.72 -19.08
C ARG A 11 -4.99 -5.24 -18.21
N VAL A 12 -4.59 -6.48 -18.45
CA VAL A 12 -3.47 -7.13 -17.76
C VAL A 12 -2.31 -7.29 -18.76
N PRO A 13 -1.47 -6.25 -18.96
CA PRO A 13 -0.34 -6.33 -19.87
C PRO A 13 0.74 -7.31 -19.42
N GLY A 14 0.74 -7.78 -18.17
CA GLY A 14 1.67 -8.81 -17.73
C GLY A 14 1.48 -9.29 -16.30
N VAL A 15 1.85 -10.55 -16.08
CA VAL A 15 1.98 -11.16 -14.75
C VAL A 15 3.47 -11.43 -14.51
N LEU A 16 4.05 -10.79 -13.50
CA LEU A 16 5.46 -10.95 -13.15
C LEU A 16 5.62 -12.12 -12.17
N GLN A 17 6.70 -12.90 -12.32
CA GLN A 17 7.06 -14.00 -11.42
C GLN A 17 7.50 -13.52 -10.02
N GLY A 18 7.64 -12.21 -9.80
CA GLY A 18 8.00 -11.67 -8.50
C GLY A 18 7.84 -10.16 -8.43
N ARG A 19 8.10 -9.62 -7.24
CA ARG A 19 8.02 -8.19 -6.94
C ARG A 19 9.39 -7.51 -6.78
N LYS A 20 10.49 -8.20 -7.11
CA LYS A 20 11.84 -7.63 -7.02
C LYS A 20 11.93 -6.40 -7.94
N LYS A 21 12.72 -5.39 -7.55
CA LYS A 21 12.87 -4.15 -8.32
C LYS A 21 13.33 -4.46 -9.74
N GLU A 22 14.24 -5.40 -9.90
CA GLU A 22 14.85 -5.80 -11.16
C GLU A 22 13.80 -6.39 -12.10
N THR A 23 12.93 -7.28 -11.61
CA THR A 23 11.84 -7.87 -12.39
C THR A 23 10.85 -6.81 -12.89
N VAL A 24 10.49 -5.85 -12.02
CA VAL A 24 9.61 -4.75 -12.39
C VAL A 24 10.27 -3.83 -13.41
N LYS A 25 11.56 -3.52 -13.21
CA LYS A 25 12.34 -2.66 -14.10
C LYS A 25 12.43 -3.25 -15.50
N VAL A 26 12.76 -4.54 -15.62
CA VAL A 26 12.82 -5.24 -16.92
C VAL A 26 11.48 -5.16 -17.64
N PHE A 27 10.37 -5.41 -16.94
CA PHE A 27 9.04 -5.26 -17.53
C PHE A 27 8.74 -3.82 -17.98
N LEU A 28 9.01 -2.83 -17.13
CA LEU A 28 8.78 -1.43 -17.51
C LEU A 28 9.65 -1.04 -18.71
N GLN A 29 10.88 -1.56 -18.79
CA GLN A 29 11.79 -1.32 -19.91
C GLN A 29 11.31 -1.94 -21.22
N SER A 30 10.64 -3.10 -21.18
CA SER A 30 10.11 -3.75 -22.38
C SER A 30 8.94 -2.99 -23.02
N ILE A 31 8.27 -2.08 -22.28
CA ILE A 31 7.19 -1.25 -22.83
C ILE A 31 7.76 -0.31 -23.93
N PRO A 32 7.20 -0.32 -25.15
CA PRO A 32 7.62 0.58 -26.23
C PRO A 32 7.60 2.05 -25.81
N LYS A 33 8.57 2.84 -26.29
CA LYS A 33 8.72 4.27 -25.94
C LYS A 33 7.42 5.06 -26.18
N ARG A 34 6.74 4.81 -27.31
CA ARG A 34 5.44 5.43 -27.64
C ARG A 34 4.38 5.21 -26.55
N LEU A 35 4.36 4.04 -25.92
CA LEU A 35 3.40 3.70 -24.87
C LEU A 35 3.84 4.22 -23.51
N LYS A 36 5.15 4.26 -23.22
CA LYS A 36 5.66 4.89 -22.00
C LYS A 36 5.24 6.36 -21.90
N GLN A 37 5.24 7.07 -23.04
CA GLN A 37 4.85 8.48 -23.13
C GLN A 37 3.36 8.73 -22.86
N THR A 38 2.50 7.71 -22.99
CA THR A 38 1.07 7.83 -22.67
C THR A 38 0.75 7.53 -21.21
N ILE A 39 1.74 7.09 -20.41
CA ILE A 39 1.53 6.82 -18.99
C ILE A 39 1.44 8.16 -18.25
N VAL A 40 0.24 8.47 -17.77
CA VAL A 40 -0.02 9.70 -17.00
C VAL A 40 0.26 9.51 -15.51
N SER A 41 0.01 8.30 -15.00
CA SER A 41 0.19 7.99 -13.58
C SER A 41 0.39 6.51 -13.37
N VAL A 42 1.10 6.15 -12.29
CA VAL A 42 1.31 4.78 -11.86
C VAL A 42 0.73 4.58 -10.46
N CYS A 43 -0.16 3.60 -10.33
CA CYS A 43 -0.68 3.19 -9.02
C CYS A 43 0.22 2.11 -8.41
N SER A 44 0.60 2.25 -7.14
CA SER A 44 1.45 1.28 -6.44
C SER A 44 1.05 1.13 -4.97
N ASP A 45 1.35 -0.04 -4.42
CA ASP A 45 1.15 -0.46 -3.03
C ASP A 45 2.17 0.11 -2.04
N LEU A 46 2.92 1.15 -2.43
CA LEU A 46 4.04 1.75 -1.70
C LEU A 46 5.30 0.88 -1.58
N TYR A 47 5.39 -0.24 -2.29
CA TYR A 47 6.61 -1.03 -2.26
C TYR A 47 7.79 -0.26 -2.89
N ALA A 48 8.83 0.02 -2.10
CA ALA A 48 9.97 0.86 -2.50
C ALA A 48 10.65 0.37 -3.78
N GLY A 49 10.77 -0.94 -3.98
CA GLY A 49 11.36 -1.50 -5.20
C GLY A 49 10.55 -1.17 -6.45
N PHE A 50 9.22 -1.11 -6.34
CA PHE A 50 8.34 -0.71 -7.45
C PHE A 50 8.48 0.78 -7.75
N LEU A 51 8.45 1.62 -6.71
CA LEU A 51 8.60 3.07 -6.85
C LEU A 51 9.94 3.45 -7.49
N ASN A 52 11.03 2.77 -7.10
CA ASN A 52 12.35 3.00 -7.66
C ASN A 52 12.43 2.54 -9.12
N ALA A 53 11.88 1.38 -9.47
CA ALA A 53 11.82 0.92 -10.86
C ALA A 53 11.03 1.90 -11.75
N VAL A 54 9.91 2.42 -11.26
CA VAL A 54 9.10 3.43 -11.96
C VAL A 54 9.90 4.71 -12.20
N ARG A 55 10.56 5.25 -11.18
CA ARG A 55 11.37 6.48 -11.32
C ARG A 55 12.54 6.30 -12.27
N GLU A 56 13.21 5.15 -12.24
CA GLU A 56 14.33 4.83 -13.11
C GLU A 56 13.92 4.69 -14.58
N VAL A 57 12.72 4.16 -14.88
CA VAL A 57 12.31 3.84 -16.25
C VAL A 57 11.39 4.89 -16.87
N LEU A 58 10.47 5.44 -16.07
CA LEU A 58 9.45 6.39 -16.53
C LEU A 58 9.75 7.84 -16.13
N GLY A 59 10.83 8.06 -15.37
CA GLY A 59 11.34 9.37 -14.98
C GLY A 59 10.92 9.83 -13.58
N GLN A 60 11.72 10.73 -13.02
CA GLN A 60 11.55 11.24 -11.66
C GLN A 60 10.25 12.03 -11.44
N ARG A 61 9.68 12.60 -12.51
CA ARG A 61 8.44 13.39 -12.48
C ARG A 61 7.18 12.53 -12.65
N MET A 62 7.30 11.21 -12.77
CA MET A 62 6.15 10.32 -12.94
C MET A 62 5.20 10.42 -11.75
N ARG A 63 3.90 10.64 -12.01
CA ARG A 63 2.89 10.76 -10.97
C ARG A 63 2.61 9.41 -10.33
N ILE A 64 3.07 9.23 -9.09
CA ILE A 64 2.81 8.04 -8.30
C ILE A 64 1.51 8.25 -7.52
N VAL A 65 0.54 7.36 -7.73
CA VAL A 65 -0.71 7.29 -6.98
C VAL A 65 -0.59 6.13 -6.01
N VAL A 66 -0.94 6.40 -4.75
CA VAL A 66 -0.91 5.38 -3.71
C VAL A 66 -2.21 4.58 -3.75
N ASP A 67 -2.09 3.25 -3.70
CA ASP A 67 -3.26 2.39 -3.61
C ASP A 67 -4.04 2.62 -2.29
N ARG A 68 -5.30 3.05 -2.42
CA ARG A 68 -6.21 3.31 -1.31
C ARG A 68 -6.35 2.13 -0.35
N PHE A 69 -6.32 0.90 -0.86
CA PHE A 69 -6.49 -0.30 -0.03
C PHE A 69 -5.30 -0.49 0.90
N HIS A 70 -4.09 -0.23 0.37
CA HIS A 70 -2.86 -0.27 1.14
C HIS A 70 -2.81 0.82 2.22
N VAL A 71 -3.24 2.04 1.88
CA VAL A 71 -3.37 3.14 2.86
C VAL A 71 -4.34 2.76 3.99
N ALA A 72 -5.54 2.30 3.64
CA ALA A 72 -6.54 1.91 4.63
C ALA A 72 -6.04 0.77 5.55
N ARG A 73 -5.32 -0.22 4.98
CA ARG A 73 -4.72 -1.31 5.74
C ARG A 73 -3.65 -0.81 6.73
N LEU A 74 -2.77 0.09 6.28
CA LEU A 74 -1.73 0.67 7.14
C LEU A 74 -2.35 1.48 8.29
N TYR A 75 -3.37 2.28 7.99
CA TYR A 75 -4.10 3.06 8.99
C TYR A 75 -4.75 2.15 10.04
N ARG A 76 -5.49 1.13 9.60
CA ARG A 76 -6.12 0.14 10.50
C ARG A 76 -5.10 -0.55 11.40
N LYS A 77 -3.94 -0.94 10.85
CA LYS A 77 -2.87 -1.57 11.63
C LYS A 77 -2.34 -0.65 12.72
N GLY A 78 -2.11 0.63 12.41
CA GLY A 78 -1.68 1.63 13.39
C GLY A 78 -2.71 1.81 14.50
N LEU A 79 -3.98 1.97 14.12
CA LEU A 79 -5.10 2.09 15.07
C LEU A 79 -5.21 0.87 15.98
N GLU A 80 -5.06 -0.34 15.44
CA GLU A 80 -5.13 -1.57 16.23
C GLU A 80 -3.99 -1.67 17.25
N THR A 81 -2.77 -1.28 16.85
CA THR A 81 -1.63 -1.21 17.78
C THR A 81 -1.92 -0.24 18.92
N LEU A 82 -2.39 0.97 18.61
CA LEU A 82 -2.76 1.97 19.62
C LEU A 82 -3.87 1.44 20.55
N ARG A 83 -4.94 0.86 19.97
CA ARG A 83 -6.03 0.26 20.73
C ARG A 83 -5.52 -0.78 21.72
N LYS A 84 -4.61 -1.67 21.29
CA LYS A 84 -3.99 -2.69 22.15
C LYS A 84 -3.13 -2.07 23.26
N GLN A 85 -2.39 -1.01 22.96
CA GLN A 85 -1.59 -0.28 23.95
C GLN A 85 -2.46 0.40 25.00
N GLU A 86 -3.50 1.12 24.59
CA GLU A 86 -4.42 1.79 25.51
C GLU A 86 -5.16 0.79 26.39
N MET A 87 -5.65 -0.31 25.83
CA MET A 87 -6.28 -1.36 26.64
C MET A 87 -5.34 -1.95 27.71
N ARG A 88 -4.05 -2.11 27.39
CA ARG A 88 -3.06 -2.56 28.39
C ARG A 88 -2.82 -1.50 29.46
N ARG A 89 -2.72 -0.23 29.08
CA ARG A 89 -2.54 0.89 30.01
C ARG A 89 -3.73 0.99 30.97
N LEU A 90 -4.96 0.96 30.44
CA LEU A 90 -6.18 1.02 31.22
C LEU A 90 -6.29 -0.16 32.18
N LYS A 91 -5.99 -1.38 31.74
CA LYS A 91 -5.97 -2.56 32.63
C LYS A 91 -4.96 -2.44 33.77
N LYS A 92 -3.80 -1.80 33.55
CA LYS A 92 -2.81 -1.55 34.60
C LYS A 92 -3.22 -0.44 35.55
N ALA A 93 -3.83 0.62 35.03
CA ALA A 93 -4.34 1.75 35.81
C ALA A 93 -5.67 1.42 36.52
N TRP A 94 -6.28 0.29 36.18
CA TRP A 94 -7.52 -0.15 36.79
C TRP A 94 -7.26 -0.51 38.26
N ASN A 95 -7.75 0.34 39.16
CA ASN A 95 -8.02 -0.01 40.55
C ASN A 95 -9.54 -0.23 40.68
N PRO A 96 -10.03 -1.48 40.84
CA PRO A 96 -11.46 -1.70 40.89
C PRO A 96 -12.01 -1.01 42.14
N PRO A 97 -13.12 -0.24 42.05
CA PRO A 97 -13.83 0.12 43.26
C PRO A 97 -14.21 -1.18 43.96
N THR A 98 -13.90 -1.27 45.25
CA THR A 98 -14.37 -2.37 46.09
C THR A 98 -15.88 -2.27 46.11
N ILE A 99 -16.58 -2.98 45.21
CA ILE A 99 -18.03 -3.14 45.31
C ILE A 99 -18.26 -4.10 46.48
N ARG A 100 -18.15 -3.56 47.71
CA ARG A 100 -18.92 -4.07 48.84
C ARG A 100 -20.33 -3.56 48.60
N HIS A 101 -21.28 -4.50 48.53
CA HIS A 101 -22.73 -4.32 48.37
C HIS A 101 -23.22 -4.50 46.93
N CYS A 102 -23.58 -5.74 46.63
CA CYS A 102 -24.98 -6.12 46.44
C CYS A 102 -25.07 -7.63 46.71
N ALA A 103 -25.12 -7.99 47.99
CA ALA A 103 -25.82 -9.17 48.43
C ALA A 103 -27.21 -8.71 48.83
N ALA A 104 -28.21 -9.09 48.04
CA ALA A 104 -29.62 -9.07 48.38
C ALA A 104 -30.24 -10.27 47.66
#